data_AF-A0A6L5G9K1-F1
#
_entry.id   AF-A0A6L5G9K1-F1
#
_cell.length_a   1.000
_cell.length_b   1.000
_cell.length_c   1.000
_cell.angle_alpha   90.00
_cell.angle_beta   90.00
_cell.angle_gamma   90.00
#
_symmetry.space_group_name_H-M   'P 1'
#
loop_
_entity.id
_entity.type
_entity.pdbx_description
1 polymer ?
#
loop_
_entity_poly.entity_id
_entity_poly.type
_entity_poly.pdbx_seq_one_letter_code
_entity_poly.pdbx_strand_id
1 'polypeptide(L)'
;MSDEVLVDLDGDGSFETAVYDTDGDGQVDTYESDTDGDGLTDQVSYDSDGDGYVNQVSTDTNGDGLADVVATDYDSDGLVDELQVDSDADGLVDATLIDSDGDGFLDTSYTEAAPQGDSFQSQTGQVI
;
A
#
# COMPACT_ATOMS: atom_id res chain seq x y z
N MET A 1 14.12 1.38 21.21
CA MET A 1 15.10 2.10 20.36
C MET A 1 14.72 1.64 18.98
N SER A 2 14.47 2.55 18.05
CA SER A 2 14.12 2.09 16.72
C SER A 2 15.35 1.46 16.07
N ASP A 3 15.21 0.24 15.58
CA ASP A 3 16.25 -0.45 14.82
C ASP A 3 15.95 -0.29 13.32
N GLU A 4 17.00 -0.08 12.52
CA GLU A 4 16.91 0.14 11.08
C GLU A 4 17.90 -0.79 10.39
N VAL A 5 17.44 -1.46 9.32
CA VAL A 5 18.28 -2.30 8.47
C VAL A 5 18.10 -1.86 7.02
N LEU A 6 19.20 -1.46 6.39
CA LEU A 6 19.27 -1.08 4.99
C LEU A 6 20.06 -2.13 4.21
N VAL A 7 19.55 -2.54 3.06
CA VAL A 7 20.16 -3.56 2.20
C VAL A 7 20.39 -2.98 0.81
N ASP A 8 21.66 -3.01 0.42
CA ASP A 8 22.15 -2.78 -0.95
C ASP A 8 22.40 -4.16 -1.57
N LEU A 9 21.54 -4.55 -2.50
CA LEU A 9 21.47 -5.85 -3.14
C LEU A 9 22.38 -5.93 -4.37
N ASP A 10 22.63 -4.82 -5.05
CA ASP A 10 23.38 -4.79 -6.32
C ASP A 10 24.79 -4.18 -6.21
N GLY A 11 25.07 -3.49 -5.11
CA GLY A 11 26.36 -2.93 -4.73
C GLY A 11 26.65 -1.56 -5.34
N ASP A 12 25.64 -0.83 -5.82
CA ASP A 12 25.82 0.47 -6.47
C ASP A 12 25.86 1.66 -5.50
N GLY A 13 25.47 1.44 -4.24
CA GLY A 13 25.44 2.43 -3.17
C GLY A 13 24.07 3.08 -2.92
N SER A 14 23.04 2.66 -3.65
CA SER A 14 21.61 2.87 -3.35
C SER A 14 21.12 1.70 -2.47
N PHE A 15 19.97 1.85 -1.83
CA PHE A 15 19.39 0.80 -0.99
C PHE A 15 18.07 0.36 -1.59
N GLU A 16 17.97 -0.92 -1.97
CA GLU A 16 16.76 -1.49 -2.56
C GLU A 16 15.75 -1.94 -1.49
N THR A 17 16.18 -2.04 -0.24
CA THR A 17 15.30 -2.44 0.86
C THR A 17 15.68 -1.75 2.16
N ALA A 18 14.68 -1.21 2.85
CA ALA A 18 14.80 -0.69 4.20
C ALA A 18 13.74 -1.32 5.10
N VAL A 19 14.12 -1.69 6.32
CA VAL A 19 13.16 -2.12 7.35
C VAL A 19 13.40 -1.39 8.66
N TYR A 20 12.30 -1.09 9.34
CA TYR A 20 12.29 -0.34 10.58
C TYR A 20 11.48 -1.09 11.63
N ASP A 21 12.08 -1.28 12.80
CA ASP A 21 11.41 -1.64 14.05
C ASP A 21 11.31 -0.33 14.83
N THR A 22 10.13 0.28 14.92
CA THR A 22 9.92 1.61 15.49
C THR A 22 9.75 1.54 17.01
N ASP A 23 9.14 0.47 17.52
CA ASP A 23 8.83 0.31 18.94
C ASP A 23 9.93 -0.45 19.74
N GLY A 24 10.79 -1.18 19.04
CA GLY A 24 11.94 -1.92 19.56
C GLY A 24 11.59 -3.28 20.17
N ASP A 25 10.48 -3.90 19.75
CA ASP A 25 10.06 -5.22 20.22
C ASP A 25 10.75 -6.39 19.48
N GLY A 26 11.47 -6.08 18.39
CA GLY A 26 12.18 -7.03 17.53
C GLY A 26 11.37 -7.54 16.33
N GLN A 27 10.17 -7.01 16.10
CA GLN A 27 9.36 -7.21 14.90
C GLN A 27 9.51 -6.00 13.97
N VAL A 28 9.23 -6.21 12.69
CA VAL A 28 9.37 -5.14 11.69
C VAL A 28 8.05 -4.40 11.60
N ASP A 29 8.08 -3.10 11.85
CA ASP A 29 6.90 -2.25 11.73
C ASP A 29 6.74 -1.69 10.32
N THR A 30 7.86 -1.41 9.64
CA THR A 30 7.84 -0.81 8.30
C THR A 30 8.84 -1.50 7.40
N TYR A 31 8.41 -1.82 6.18
CA TYR A 31 9.25 -2.34 5.12
C TYR A 31 9.09 -1.47 3.87
N GLU A 32 10.20 -1.01 3.33
CA GLU A 32 10.29 -0.21 2.12
C GLU A 32 11.13 -0.97 1.08
N SER A 33 10.77 -0.87 -0.20
CA SER A 33 11.57 -1.38 -1.30
C SER A 33 11.60 -0.47 -2.51
N ASP A 34 12.78 -0.36 -3.10
CA ASP A 34 13.06 0.23 -4.42
C ASP A 34 13.40 -0.93 -5.37
N THR A 35 12.49 -1.24 -6.29
CA THR A 35 12.52 -2.42 -7.15
C THR A 35 13.19 -2.13 -8.48
N ASP A 36 13.18 -0.87 -8.93
CA ASP A 36 13.79 -0.46 -10.20
C ASP A 36 15.17 0.19 -10.06
N GLY A 37 15.59 0.51 -8.83
CA GLY A 37 16.92 0.97 -8.45
C GLY A 37 17.16 2.44 -8.81
N ASP A 38 16.10 3.26 -8.90
CA ASP A 38 16.25 4.67 -9.22
C ASP A 38 16.51 5.57 -7.98
N GLY A 39 16.48 4.97 -6.79
CA GLY A 39 16.69 5.61 -5.50
C GLY A 39 15.41 6.17 -4.87
N LEU A 40 14.24 5.91 -5.46
CA LEU A 40 12.91 6.21 -4.92
C LEU A 40 12.22 4.92 -4.47
N THR A 41 11.40 5.04 -3.44
CA THR A 41 10.71 3.88 -2.87
C THR A 41 9.47 3.54 -3.67
N ASP A 42 9.47 2.36 -4.30
CA ASP A 42 8.32 1.85 -5.06
C ASP A 42 7.22 1.31 -4.15
N GLN A 43 7.57 0.72 -3.02
CA GLN A 43 6.59 0.07 -2.15
C GLN A 43 6.93 0.29 -0.67
N VAL A 44 5.89 0.58 0.11
CA VAL A 44 5.96 0.67 1.57
C VAL A 44 4.89 -0.23 2.16
N SER A 45 5.23 -0.94 3.23
CA SER A 45 4.28 -1.75 4.01
C SER A 45 4.44 -1.46 5.49
N TYR A 46 3.31 -1.47 6.21
CA TYR A 46 3.22 -1.10 7.61
C TYR A 46 2.48 -2.19 8.41
N ASP A 47 3.15 -2.75 9.42
CA ASP A 47 2.59 -3.57 10.49
C ASP A 47 2.65 -2.74 11.78
N SER A 48 1.50 -2.26 12.23
CA SER A 48 1.37 -1.26 13.29
C SER A 48 1.09 -1.85 14.65
N ASP A 49 0.63 -3.10 14.69
CA ASP A 49 0.28 -3.81 15.91
C ASP A 49 1.23 -4.99 16.21
N GLY A 50 2.16 -5.26 15.29
CA GLY A 50 3.23 -6.24 15.45
C GLY A 50 2.68 -7.66 15.52
N ASP A 51 1.55 -7.94 14.86
CA ASP A 51 0.97 -9.27 14.87
C ASP A 51 1.50 -10.18 13.74
N GLY A 52 2.31 -9.60 12.84
CA GLY A 52 2.92 -10.26 11.70
C GLY A 52 2.09 -10.19 10.41
N TYR A 53 0.93 -9.52 10.46
CA TYR A 53 0.13 -9.15 9.30
C TYR A 53 0.29 -7.66 9.00
N VAL A 54 0.41 -7.35 7.72
CA VAL A 54 0.59 -5.96 7.28
C VAL A 54 -0.77 -5.28 7.25
N ASN A 55 -0.93 -4.20 8.02
CA ASN A 55 -2.14 -3.39 8.04
C ASN A 55 -2.28 -2.51 6.78
N GLN A 56 -1.18 -2.12 6.15
CA GLN A 56 -1.23 -1.27 4.97
C GLN A 56 -0.05 -1.53 4.03
N VAL A 57 -0.32 -1.56 2.72
CA VAL A 57 0.69 -1.54 1.66
C VAL A 57 0.38 -0.40 0.71
N SER A 58 1.36 0.44 0.42
CA SER A 58 1.29 1.45 -0.65
C SER A 58 2.31 1.15 -1.73
N THR A 59 1.98 1.43 -2.98
CA THR A 59 2.88 1.28 -4.13
C THR A 59 2.83 2.52 -5.01
N ASP A 60 3.99 3.07 -5.33
CA ASP A 60 4.25 4.13 -6.30
C ASP A 60 4.98 3.49 -7.48
N THR A 61 4.34 3.40 -8.64
CA THR A 61 4.90 2.76 -9.83
C THR A 61 5.50 3.74 -10.82
N ASN A 62 5.35 5.04 -10.57
CA ASN A 62 5.79 6.09 -11.48
C ASN A 62 6.95 6.94 -10.91
N GLY A 63 7.27 6.78 -9.63
CA GLY A 63 8.36 7.44 -8.92
C GLY A 63 8.10 8.93 -8.67
N ASP A 64 6.85 9.36 -8.54
CA ASP A 64 6.51 10.76 -8.26
C ASP A 64 6.38 11.08 -6.76
N GLY A 65 6.43 10.04 -5.91
CA GLY A 65 6.32 10.11 -4.46
C GLY A 65 4.89 10.06 -3.95
N LEU A 66 3.90 9.81 -4.81
CA LEU A 66 2.51 9.55 -4.47
C LEU A 66 2.18 8.09 -4.76
N ALA A 67 1.37 7.48 -3.90
CA ALA A 67 0.99 6.09 -4.09
C ALA A 67 -0.09 5.96 -5.17
N ASP A 68 0.19 5.16 -6.19
CA ASP A 68 -0.77 4.73 -7.21
C ASP A 68 -1.76 3.71 -6.66
N VAL A 69 -1.32 2.88 -5.69
CA VAL A 69 -2.16 1.85 -5.08
C VAL A 69 -1.95 1.82 -3.57
N VAL A 70 -3.04 1.74 -2.81
CA VAL A 70 -3.00 1.53 -1.35
C VAL A 70 -3.97 0.42 -0.97
N ALA A 71 -3.45 -0.67 -0.39
CA ALA A 71 -4.25 -1.73 0.22
C ALA A 71 -4.23 -1.57 1.75
N THR A 72 -5.37 -1.72 2.41
CA THR A 72 -5.51 -1.61 3.87
C THR A 72 -6.28 -2.82 4.42
N ASP A 73 -5.77 -3.36 5.51
CA ASP A 73 -6.38 -4.36 6.39
C ASP A 73 -6.65 -3.67 7.74
N TYR A 74 -7.92 -3.44 8.06
CA TYR A 74 -8.33 -2.69 9.24
C TYR A 74 -8.47 -3.55 10.49
N ASP A 75 -8.65 -4.86 10.34
CA ASP A 75 -8.88 -5.78 11.45
C ASP A 75 -7.73 -6.76 11.72
N SER A 76 -6.64 -6.62 10.95
CA SER A 76 -5.37 -7.35 11.07
C SER A 76 -5.56 -8.86 10.90
N ASP A 77 -6.51 -9.29 10.08
CA ASP A 77 -6.74 -10.71 9.83
C ASP A 77 -5.91 -11.29 8.66
N GLY A 78 -5.17 -10.42 7.97
CA GLY A 78 -4.32 -10.73 6.82
C GLY A 78 -5.04 -10.67 5.47
N LEU A 79 -6.30 -10.21 5.44
CA LEU A 79 -7.08 -9.98 4.23
C LEU A 79 -7.27 -8.47 3.99
N VAL A 80 -7.39 -8.09 2.72
CA VAL A 80 -7.55 -6.68 2.35
C VAL A 80 -9.01 -6.28 2.49
N ASP A 81 -9.28 -5.31 3.36
CA ASP A 81 -10.60 -4.70 3.52
C ASP A 81 -10.86 -3.60 2.48
N GLU A 82 -9.82 -2.82 2.14
CA GLU A 82 -9.94 -1.68 1.23
C GLU A 82 -8.74 -1.59 0.28
N LEU A 83 -9.01 -1.35 -1.00
CA LEU A 83 -8.02 -1.08 -2.04
C LEU A 83 -8.33 0.23 -2.74
N GLN A 84 -7.44 1.21 -2.63
CA GLN A 84 -7.49 2.47 -3.34
C GLN A 84 -6.54 2.44 -4.54
N VAL A 85 -6.96 3.00 -5.67
CA VAL A 85 -6.20 3.06 -6.91
C VAL A 85 -6.30 4.47 -7.50
N ASP A 86 -5.15 5.08 -7.77
CA ASP A 86 -4.94 6.24 -8.62
C ASP A 86 -4.28 5.74 -9.91
N SER A 87 -5.04 5.69 -10.99
CA SER A 87 -4.64 5.03 -12.23
C SER A 87 -4.00 5.95 -13.26
N ASP A 88 -4.20 7.27 -13.11
CA ASP A 88 -3.57 8.29 -13.93
C ASP A 88 -2.46 9.08 -13.21
N ALA A 89 -2.24 8.77 -11.94
CA ALA A 89 -1.19 9.26 -11.07
C ALA A 89 -1.21 10.79 -10.95
N ASP A 90 -2.40 11.34 -10.73
CA ASP A 90 -2.58 12.76 -10.50
C ASP A 90 -2.63 13.14 -9.00
N GLY A 91 -2.53 12.13 -8.12
CA GLY A 91 -2.60 12.23 -6.67
C GLY A 91 -4.03 12.12 -6.13
N LEU A 92 -5.01 11.80 -6.95
CA LEU A 92 -6.41 11.60 -6.57
C LEU A 92 -6.83 10.14 -6.84
N VAL A 93 -7.55 9.57 -5.88
CA VAL A 93 -8.03 8.18 -5.99
C VAL A 93 -9.15 8.10 -7.03
N ASP A 94 -8.87 7.38 -8.12
CA ASP A 94 -9.83 7.03 -9.16
C ASP A 94 -10.83 5.96 -8.71
N ALA A 95 -10.37 4.98 -7.93
CA ALA A 95 -11.19 3.86 -7.52
C ALA A 95 -10.89 3.40 -6.09
N THR A 96 -11.96 3.07 -5.36
CA THR A 96 -11.90 2.41 -4.06
C THR A 96 -12.70 1.13 -4.14
N LEU A 97 -12.08 -0.01 -3.85
CA LEU A 97 -12.72 -1.30 -3.72
C LEU A 97 -12.76 -1.67 -2.23
N ILE A 98 -13.87 -2.26 -1.78
CA ILE A 98 -14.10 -2.61 -0.38
C ILE A 98 -14.63 -4.04 -0.31
N ASP A 99 -14.13 -4.82 0.64
CA ASP A 99 -14.77 -6.04 1.14
C ASP A 99 -15.81 -5.63 2.18
N SER A 100 -17.09 -5.62 1.79
CA SER A 100 -18.15 -5.13 2.68
C SER A 100 -18.68 -6.19 3.64
N ASP A 101 -18.39 -7.47 3.41
CA ASP A 101 -18.90 -8.59 4.20
C ASP A 101 -17.83 -9.43 4.92
N GLY A 102 -16.55 -9.13 4.69
CA GLY A 102 -15.40 -9.70 5.38
C GLY A 102 -15.14 -11.15 4.98
N ASP A 103 -15.42 -11.51 3.72
CA ASP A 103 -15.20 -12.86 3.20
C ASP A 103 -13.84 -13.03 2.47
N GLY A 104 -13.06 -11.95 2.40
CA GLY A 104 -11.77 -11.86 1.71
C GLY A 104 -11.88 -11.51 0.23
N PHE A 105 -13.08 -11.20 -0.27
CA PHE A 105 -13.29 -10.79 -1.65
C PHE A 105 -13.93 -9.39 -1.72
N LEU A 106 -13.26 -8.50 -2.45
CA LEU A 106 -13.78 -7.16 -2.71
C LEU A 106 -15.09 -7.23 -3.51
N ASP A 107 -16.17 -6.69 -2.93
CA ASP A 107 -17.53 -6.79 -3.45
C ASP A 107 -18.18 -5.43 -3.76
N THR A 108 -17.53 -4.36 -3.32
CA THR A 108 -18.02 -3.00 -3.44
C THR A 108 -16.96 -2.18 -4.14
N SER A 109 -17.38 -1.37 -5.11
CA SER A 109 -16.48 -0.45 -5.83
C SER A 109 -17.10 0.93 -5.90
N TYR A 110 -16.26 1.93 -5.66
CA TYR A 110 -16.52 3.34 -5.91
C TYR A 110 -15.53 3.79 -6.96
N THR A 111 -16.00 4.30 -8.09
CA THR A 111 -15.13 4.78 -9.17
C THR A 111 -15.46 6.21 -9.51
N GLU A 112 -14.45 7.01 -9.80
CA GLU A 112 -14.60 8.33 -10.36
C GLU A 112 -15.35 8.25 -11.70
N ALA A 113 -16.35 9.13 -11.86
CA ALA A 113 -17.21 9.12 -13.04
C ALA A 113 -16.61 9.89 -14.24
N ALA A 114 -15.65 10.78 -13.98
CA ALA A 114 -15.04 11.65 -14.97
C ALA A 114 -13.72 12.20 -14.45
N PRO A 115 -12.64 12.31 -15.26
CA PRO A 115 -11.24 12.56 -14.88
C PRO A 115 -10.94 13.98 -14.34
N GLN A 116 -11.81 14.51 -13.47
CA GLN A 116 -11.78 15.87 -12.92
C GLN A 116 -12.36 15.94 -11.48
N GLY A 117 -12.51 14.82 -10.78
CA GLY A 117 -12.74 14.75 -9.33
C GLY A 117 -14.15 15.08 -8.81
N ASP A 118 -15.16 15.21 -9.69
CA ASP A 118 -16.44 15.81 -9.28
C ASP A 118 -17.56 14.83 -8.89
N SER A 119 -17.37 13.51 -9.07
CA SER A 119 -18.35 12.51 -8.56
C SER A 119 -17.85 11.07 -8.59
N PHE A 120 -18.11 10.32 -7.51
CA PHE A 120 -17.97 8.86 -7.45
C PHE A 120 -19.30 8.16 -7.80
N GLN A 121 -19.23 7.09 -8.59
CA GLN A 121 -20.33 6.13 -8.79
C GLN A 121 -20.04 4.88 -7.96
N SER A 122 -21.06 4.32 -7.30
CA SER A 122 -20.93 3.03 -6.61
C SER A 122 -21.49 1.89 -7.45
N GLN A 123 -20.79 0.76 -7.47
CA GLN A 123 -21.28 -0.51 -7.96
C GLN A 123 -21.04 -1.57 -6.89
N THR A 124 -22.08 -2.33 -6.56
CA THR A 124 -22.04 -3.45 -5.61
C THR A 124 -22.27 -4.75 -6.36
N GLY A 125 -21.37 -5.70 -6.15
CA GLY A 125 -21.33 -7.01 -6.79
C GLY A 125 -19.93 -7.59 -6.74
N GLN A 126 -19.82 -8.91 -6.50
CA GLN A 126 -18.56 -9.64 -6.45
C GLN A 126 -17.72 -9.37 -7.71
N VAL A 127 -16.53 -8.77 -7.52
CA VAL A 127 -15.56 -8.57 -8.61
C VAL A 127 -14.88 -9.91 -8.86
N ILE A 128 -15.26 -10.60 -9.94
CA ILE A 128 -14.77 -11.94 -10.34
C ILE A 128 -13.54 -11.91 -11.23
#